data_AF-A0A7L1E390-F1
#
_entry.id   AF-A0A7L1E390-F1
#
_cell.length_a   1.000
_cell.length_b   1.000
_cell.length_c   1.000
_cell.angle_alpha   90.00
_cell.angle_beta   90.00
_cell.angle_gamma   90.00
#
_symmetry.space_group_name_H-M   'P 1'
#
loop_
_entity.id
_entity.type
_entity.pdbx_description
1 polymer ?
#
loop_
_entity_poly.entity_id
_entity_poly.type
_entity_poly.pdbx_seq_one_letter_code
_entity_poly.pdbx_strand_id
1 'polypeptide(L)'
;LCCCLPECDCIWSDWIDMTYPDASDKNSGDYETFENIWKNYPSWECAKVENVSCRAQKFPNIPIADLGQKVECSVDVGLICNNKDQQIGGIIPMPVCLNYEISVCCTPNHPECLPTPSTPSTTSSTASPTTTSVSTPRSTTTPTPTPETPSSTTPTTTTTTTTTMTPSTPTTSGSTSQTTPTVPV
;
A
#
# COMPACT_ATOMS: atom_id res chain seq x y z
N LEU A 1 -3.55 -42.07 21.47
CA LEU A 1 -2.87 -41.34 20.38
C LEU A 1 -3.61 -40.02 20.24
N CYS A 2 -3.12 -38.96 20.90
CA CYS A 2 -3.72 -37.64 20.74
C CYS A 2 -3.23 -37.11 19.39
N CYS A 3 -4.09 -37.00 18.39
CA CYS A 3 -3.77 -36.18 17.23
C CYS A 3 -3.66 -34.75 17.73
N CYS A 4 -2.48 -34.14 17.63
CA CYS A 4 -2.39 -32.69 17.59
C CYS A 4 -3.17 -32.26 16.35
N LEU A 5 -4.33 -31.63 16.51
CA LEU A 5 -4.87 -30.82 15.41
C LEU A 5 -3.80 -29.78 15.08
N PRO A 6 -3.49 -29.54 13.80
CA PRO A 6 -2.60 -28.45 13.46
C PRO A 6 -3.24 -27.11 13.86
N GLU A 7 -2.40 -26.17 14.26
CA GLU A 7 -2.81 -24.77 14.39
C GLU A 7 -3.19 -24.27 13.00
N CYS A 8 -4.49 -24.01 12.82
CA CYS A 8 -5.04 -23.44 11.60
C CYS A 8 -5.06 -21.91 11.63
N ASP A 9 -4.41 -21.31 12.63
CA ASP A 9 -4.19 -19.88 12.68
C ASP A 9 -3.25 -19.45 11.55
N CYS A 10 -3.47 -18.25 11.03
CA CYS A 10 -2.59 -17.74 9.99
C CYS A 10 -1.20 -17.43 10.57
N ILE A 11 -0.17 -17.78 9.81
CA ILE A 11 1.23 -17.54 10.19
C ILE A 11 1.73 -16.37 9.36
N TRP A 12 2.29 -15.36 10.04
CA TRP A 12 2.92 -14.23 9.37
C TRP A 12 4.24 -14.65 8.71
N SER A 13 4.43 -14.25 7.47
CA SER A 13 5.71 -14.34 6.79
C SER A 13 6.72 -13.35 7.39
N ASP A 14 8.00 -13.60 7.12
CA ASP A 14 8.99 -12.52 7.15
C ASP A 14 8.59 -11.39 6.18
N TRP A 15 9.23 -10.24 6.32
CA TRP A 15 9.03 -9.12 5.40
C TRP A 15 9.60 -9.46 4.02
N ILE A 16 8.80 -9.22 3.00
CA ILE A 16 9.08 -9.49 1.60
C ILE A 16 9.25 -8.14 0.89
N ASP A 17 10.39 -7.98 0.21
CA ASP A 17 10.84 -6.79 -0.50
C ASP A 17 11.55 -7.28 -1.76
N MET A 18 10.88 -7.23 -2.91
CA MET A 18 11.37 -7.77 -4.18
C MET A 18 11.43 -6.73 -5.29
N THR A 19 10.59 -5.70 -5.21
CA THR A 19 10.50 -4.63 -6.19
C THR A 19 10.98 -3.33 -5.61
N TYR A 20 11.47 -2.45 -6.48
CA TYR A 20 12.06 -1.18 -6.06
C TYR A 20 11.60 -0.09 -7.02
N PRO A 21 11.17 1.07 -6.50
CA PRO A 21 10.74 2.18 -7.33
C PRO A 21 11.94 2.81 -8.05
N ASP A 22 11.84 2.96 -9.37
CA ASP A 22 12.79 3.74 -10.17
C ASP A 22 12.36 5.21 -10.16
N ALA A 23 13.15 6.05 -9.48
CA ALA A 23 12.91 7.48 -9.39
C ALA A 23 12.98 8.21 -10.75
N SER A 24 13.57 7.59 -11.78
CA SER A 24 13.71 8.16 -13.12
C SER A 24 12.52 7.87 -14.04
N ASP A 25 11.66 6.91 -13.68
CA ASP A 25 10.52 6.49 -14.49
C ASP A 25 9.19 6.68 -13.74
N LYS A 26 8.30 7.51 -14.30
CA LYS A 26 6.95 7.74 -13.75
C LYS A 26 6.04 6.52 -13.85
N ASN A 27 6.32 5.60 -14.78
CA ASN A 27 5.56 4.36 -14.93
C ASN A 27 6.09 3.24 -14.01
N SER A 28 7.23 3.48 -13.36
CA SER A 28 7.72 2.62 -12.30
C SER A 28 6.93 2.85 -11.00
N GLY A 29 7.27 2.08 -9.99
CA GLY A 29 6.59 2.04 -8.71
C GLY A 29 7.14 0.90 -7.88
N ASP A 30 6.40 0.57 -6.83
CA ASP A 30 6.75 -0.52 -5.93
C ASP A 30 5.56 -1.47 -5.79
N TYR A 31 5.81 -2.76 -5.96
CA TYR A 31 4.83 -3.78 -6.31
C TYR A 31 5.11 -5.11 -5.59
N GLU A 32 4.93 -5.12 -4.27
CA GLU A 32 4.90 -6.36 -3.48
C GLU A 32 3.54 -7.08 -3.63
N THR A 33 3.19 -7.40 -4.87
CA THR A 33 1.93 -8.07 -5.22
C THR A 33 2.05 -9.58 -5.08
N PHE A 34 0.94 -10.28 -4.81
CA PHE A 34 0.97 -11.74 -4.73
C PHE A 34 1.42 -12.40 -6.04
N GLU A 35 1.12 -11.79 -7.19
CA GLU A 35 1.63 -12.24 -8.49
C GLU A 35 3.18 -12.21 -8.51
N ASN A 36 3.78 -11.11 -8.09
CA ASN A 36 5.23 -11.00 -8.01
C ASN A 36 5.80 -11.97 -6.97
N ILE A 37 5.13 -12.15 -5.83
CA ILE A 37 5.64 -13.00 -4.74
C ILE A 37 5.62 -14.46 -5.17
N TRP A 38 4.52 -14.97 -5.71
CA TRP A 38 4.43 -16.36 -6.17
C TRP A 38 5.37 -16.66 -7.35
N LYS A 39 5.62 -15.66 -8.21
CA LYS A 39 6.59 -15.80 -9.30
C LYS A 39 8.03 -15.98 -8.80
N ASN A 40 8.41 -15.29 -7.72
CA ASN A 40 9.76 -15.34 -7.17
C ASN A 40 9.92 -16.42 -6.08
N TYR A 41 8.84 -16.80 -5.41
CA TYR A 41 8.78 -17.82 -4.35
C TYR A 41 7.74 -18.91 -4.67
N PRO A 42 7.98 -19.74 -5.71
CA PRO A 42 7.00 -20.75 -6.13
C PRO A 42 6.74 -21.85 -5.10
N SER A 43 7.64 -22.00 -4.11
CA SER A 43 7.47 -22.95 -3.00
C SER A 43 6.74 -22.35 -1.80
N TRP A 44 6.30 -21.08 -1.86
CA TRP A 44 5.55 -20.49 -0.76
C TRP A 44 4.13 -21.01 -0.76
N GLU A 45 3.85 -21.96 0.13
CA GLU A 45 2.55 -22.60 0.26
C GLU A 45 1.61 -21.74 1.10
N CYS A 46 0.83 -20.89 0.41
CA CYS A 46 -0.19 -20.10 1.05
C CYS A 46 -1.58 -20.49 0.54
N ALA A 47 -2.38 -21.15 1.38
CA ALA A 47 -3.71 -21.61 0.98
C ALA A 47 -4.73 -20.48 0.95
N LYS A 48 -4.63 -19.55 1.91
CA LYS A 48 -5.47 -18.35 1.98
C LYS A 48 -4.72 -17.24 2.70
N VAL A 49 -4.69 -16.06 2.08
CA VAL A 49 -4.25 -14.82 2.73
C VAL A 49 -5.38 -14.34 3.63
N GLU A 50 -5.14 -14.32 4.94
CA GLU A 50 -6.12 -13.81 5.92
C GLU A 50 -5.90 -12.33 6.21
N ASN A 51 -4.64 -11.88 6.19
CA ASN A 51 -4.30 -10.49 6.46
C ASN A 51 -2.96 -10.11 5.83
N VAL A 52 -2.71 -8.81 5.70
CA VAL A 52 -1.46 -8.24 5.22
C VAL A 52 -1.01 -7.10 6.12
N SER A 53 0.31 -6.91 6.20
CA SER A 53 0.93 -5.75 6.83
C SER A 53 1.91 -5.15 5.83
N CYS A 54 1.83 -3.84 5.63
CA CYS A 54 2.69 -3.11 4.71
C CYS A 54 3.39 -1.99 5.46
N ARG A 55 4.68 -1.78 5.18
CA ARG A 55 5.43 -0.64 5.75
C ARG A 55 6.50 -0.15 4.79
N ALA A 56 6.90 1.10 4.95
CA ALA A 56 8.08 1.61 4.25
C ALA A 56 9.35 1.12 4.96
N GLN A 57 10.28 0.52 4.23
CA GLN A 57 11.49 -0.07 4.78
C GLN A 57 12.34 0.92 5.59
N LYS A 58 12.41 2.18 5.12
CA LYS A 58 13.15 3.26 5.81
C LYS A 58 12.37 3.92 6.95
N PHE A 59 11.06 3.69 7.04
CA PHE A 59 10.18 4.30 8.03
C PHE A 59 9.24 3.26 8.66
N PRO A 60 9.78 2.17 9.25
CA PRO A 60 8.96 1.02 9.68
C PRO A 60 8.02 1.34 10.85
N ASN A 61 8.28 2.44 11.58
CA ASN A 61 7.49 2.89 12.71
C ASN A 61 6.47 3.98 12.35
N ILE A 62 6.44 4.43 11.09
CA ILE A 62 5.46 5.42 10.62
C ILE A 62 4.34 4.64 9.93
N PRO A 63 3.08 4.80 10.38
CA PRO A 63 1.94 4.18 9.70
C PRO A 63 1.90 4.58 8.23
N ILE A 64 1.56 3.64 7.34
CA ILE A 64 1.59 3.88 5.89
C ILE A 64 0.70 5.05 5.45
N ALA A 65 -0.43 5.24 6.14
CA ALA A 65 -1.36 6.35 5.92
C ALA A 65 -0.76 7.72 6.25
N ASP A 66 0.23 7.78 7.15
CA ASP A 66 0.87 9.00 7.61
C ASP A 66 2.08 9.40 6.74
N LEU A 67 2.53 8.50 5.83
CA LEU A 67 3.63 8.78 4.90
C LEU A 67 3.23 9.79 3.81
N GLY A 68 1.93 10.02 3.60
CA GLY A 68 1.42 10.92 2.58
C GLY A 68 1.54 10.40 1.14
N GLN A 69 1.80 9.10 0.97
CA GLN A 69 1.84 8.43 -0.32
C GLN A 69 0.54 7.69 -0.61
N LYS A 70 0.17 7.63 -1.88
CA LYS A 70 -0.97 6.82 -2.32
C LYS A 70 -0.49 5.38 -2.53
N VAL A 71 -0.77 4.54 -1.55
CA VAL A 71 -0.42 3.12 -1.54
C VAL A 71 -1.67 2.28 -1.33
N GLU A 72 -1.84 1.24 -2.13
CA GLU A 72 -2.81 0.19 -1.88
C GLU A 72 -2.10 -0.95 -1.14
N CYS A 73 -2.66 -1.36 0.01
CA CYS A 73 -2.20 -2.50 0.79
C CYS A 73 -3.43 -3.32 1.16
N SER A 74 -3.62 -4.47 0.51
CA SER A 74 -4.82 -5.28 0.68
C SER A 74 -4.55 -6.77 0.56
N VAL A 75 -5.47 -7.57 1.13
CA VAL A 75 -5.43 -9.04 1.05
C VAL A 75 -5.75 -9.60 -0.33
N ASP A 76 -6.25 -8.76 -1.24
CA ASP A 76 -6.63 -9.17 -2.61
C ASP A 76 -5.47 -9.05 -3.59
N VAL A 77 -4.67 -7.97 -3.48
CA VAL A 77 -3.60 -7.67 -4.44
C VAL A 77 -2.19 -7.69 -3.84
N GLY A 78 -2.06 -7.53 -2.52
CA GLY A 78 -0.78 -7.26 -1.85
C GLY A 78 -0.54 -5.76 -1.74
N LEU A 79 0.66 -5.30 -2.11
CA LEU A 79 1.06 -3.89 -2.09
C LEU A 79 1.23 -3.34 -3.50
N ILE A 80 0.64 -2.17 -3.76
CA ILE A 80 0.83 -1.40 -4.99
C ILE A 80 1.07 0.07 -4.66
N CYS A 81 2.22 0.59 -5.10
CA CYS A 81 2.51 2.01 -5.18
C CYS A 81 2.92 2.36 -6.61
N ASN A 82 2.29 3.37 -7.21
CA ASN A 82 2.63 3.85 -8.55
C ASN A 82 3.30 5.22 -8.47
N ASN A 83 4.46 5.43 -9.12
CA ASN A 83 5.16 6.73 -9.10
C ASN A 83 4.29 7.84 -9.69
N LYS A 84 3.59 7.58 -10.80
CA LYS A 84 2.68 8.54 -11.46
C LYS A 84 1.56 9.09 -10.57
N ASP A 85 1.21 8.38 -9.50
CA ASP A 85 0.14 8.76 -8.58
C ASP A 85 0.66 9.59 -7.40
N GLN A 86 1.99 9.67 -7.20
CA GLN A 86 2.58 10.36 -6.06
C GLN A 86 2.70 11.87 -6.32
N GLN A 87 2.45 12.64 -5.27
CA GLN A 87 2.62 14.08 -5.27
C GLN A 87 3.72 14.47 -4.29
N ILE A 88 4.31 15.65 -4.50
CA ILE A 88 5.23 16.23 -3.51
C ILE A 88 4.40 16.61 -2.27
N GLY A 89 4.72 16.04 -1.12
CA GLY A 89 4.02 16.33 0.13
C GLY A 89 4.33 15.34 1.25
N GLY A 90 4.01 15.71 2.50
CA GLY A 90 4.26 14.87 3.67
C GLY A 90 5.74 14.84 4.11
N ILE A 91 6.18 13.72 4.69
CA ILE A 91 7.56 13.51 5.15
C ILE A 91 8.52 13.39 3.95
N ILE A 92 8.02 13.04 2.76
CA ILE A 92 8.82 12.67 1.59
C ILE A 92 8.75 13.77 0.50
N PRO A 93 9.88 14.45 0.19
CA PRO A 93 9.87 15.60 -0.72
C PRO A 93 9.94 15.23 -2.22
N MET A 94 9.61 13.99 -2.61
CA MET A 94 9.72 13.52 -3.99
C MET A 94 8.43 12.82 -4.46
N PRO A 95 8.00 13.02 -5.72
CA PRO A 95 6.82 12.37 -6.29
C PRO A 95 7.16 10.96 -6.81
N VAL A 96 7.76 10.14 -5.94
CA VAL A 96 8.21 8.77 -6.23
C VAL A 96 7.82 7.92 -5.04
N CYS A 97 7.39 6.69 -5.27
CA CYS A 97 7.14 5.72 -4.21
C CYS A 97 8.35 5.55 -3.30
N LEU A 98 8.11 5.37 -2.01
CA LEU A 98 9.12 4.80 -1.12
C LEU A 98 9.34 3.32 -1.45
N ASN A 99 10.44 2.78 -0.94
CA ASN A 99 10.61 1.33 -0.90
C ASN A 99 9.78 0.77 0.25
N TYR A 100 8.85 -0.11 -0.07
CA TYR A 100 7.96 -0.79 0.84
C TYR A 100 8.31 -2.27 0.94
N GLU A 101 7.81 -2.88 1.99
CA GLU A 101 7.87 -4.32 2.20
C GLU A 101 6.51 -4.79 2.75
N ILE A 102 6.18 -6.05 2.47
CA ILE A 102 4.93 -6.69 2.88
C ILE A 102 5.21 -7.92 3.76
N SER A 103 4.41 -8.09 4.81
CA SER A 103 4.29 -9.34 5.56
C SER A 103 2.87 -9.85 5.39
N VAL A 104 2.72 -11.17 5.26
CA VAL A 104 1.44 -11.79 4.87
C VAL A 104 1.07 -12.84 5.91
N CYS A 105 -0.12 -12.74 6.49
CA CYS A 105 -0.66 -13.75 7.38
C CYS A 105 -1.37 -14.80 6.54
N CYS A 106 -0.78 -15.99 6.45
CA CYS A 106 -1.31 -17.04 5.61
C CYS A 106 -1.75 -18.28 6.39
N THR A 107 -2.93 -18.80 6.04
CA THR A 107 -3.41 -20.09 6.51
C THR A 107 -2.60 -21.22 5.85
N PRO A 108 -2.05 -22.17 6.64
CA PRO A 108 -1.33 -23.33 6.12
C PRO A 108 -2.18 -24.17 5.16
N ASN A 109 -1.53 -24.79 4.18
CA ASN A 109 -2.18 -25.69 3.22
C ASN A 109 -2.42 -27.10 3.79
N HIS A 110 -3.15 -27.17 4.90
CA HIS A 110 -3.58 -28.41 5.52
C HIS A 110 -5.09 -28.63 5.27
N PRO A 111 -5.53 -29.84 4.90
CA PRO A 111 -6.94 -30.14 4.60
C PRO A 111 -7.89 -29.81 5.76
N GLU A 112 -7.39 -29.90 6.98
CA GLU A 112 -8.14 -29.62 8.21
C GLU A 112 -8.27 -28.13 8.54
N CYS A 113 -7.48 -27.26 7.89
CA CYS A 113 -7.53 -25.81 8.03
C CYS A 113 -8.32 -25.13 6.91
N LEU A 114 -8.66 -25.87 5.86
CA LEU A 114 -9.45 -25.37 4.75
C LEU A 114 -10.94 -25.60 5.02
N PRO A 115 -11.81 -24.60 4.79
CA PRO A 115 -13.25 -24.79 4.93
C PRO A 115 -13.71 -25.89 3.97
N THR A 116 -14.45 -26.88 4.50
CA THR A 116 -15.03 -27.94 3.69
C THR A 116 -16.09 -27.31 2.76
N PRO A 117 -16.08 -27.59 1.45
CA PRO A 117 -17.10 -27.08 0.56
C PRO A 117 -18.47 -27.56 1.03
N SER A 118 -19.30 -26.63 1.50
CA SER A 118 -20.69 -26.92 1.86
C SER A 118 -21.47 -27.17 0.58
N THR A 119 -21.87 -28.42 0.35
CA THR A 119 -22.77 -28.77 -0.76
C THR A 119 -24.07 -27.97 -0.57
N PRO A 120 -24.52 -27.16 -1.57
CA PRO A 120 -25.83 -26.54 -1.46
C PRO A 120 -26.87 -27.65 -1.40
N SER A 121 -27.58 -27.75 -0.28
CA SER A 121 -28.75 -28.62 -0.18
C SER A 121 -29.83 -28.04 -1.09
N THR A 122 -30.03 -28.68 -2.24
CA THR A 122 -31.11 -28.35 -3.17
C THR A 122 -32.43 -28.67 -2.49
N THR A 123 -33.02 -27.70 -1.78
CA THR A 123 -34.40 -27.82 -1.31
C THR A 123 -35.30 -27.77 -2.55
N SER A 124 -35.73 -28.94 -3.02
CA SER A 124 -36.68 -29.09 -4.11
C SER A 124 -38.06 -28.59 -3.67
N SER A 125 -38.33 -27.31 -3.90
CA SER A 125 -39.69 -26.76 -3.82
C SER A 125 -40.50 -27.29 -5.01
N THR A 126 -41.42 -28.23 -4.77
CA THR A 126 -42.44 -28.66 -5.73
C THR A 126 -43.36 -27.48 -6.07
N ALA A 127 -43.09 -26.80 -7.18
CA ALA A 127 -43.99 -25.80 -7.75
C ALA A 127 -44.87 -26.45 -8.82
N SER A 128 -46.19 -26.43 -8.59
CA SER A 128 -47.23 -26.84 -9.53
C SER A 128 -47.17 -26.00 -10.83
N PRO A 129 -47.36 -26.58 -12.02
CA PRO A 129 -47.30 -25.82 -13.26
C PRO A 129 -48.57 -24.97 -13.41
N THR A 130 -48.41 -23.64 -13.36
CA THR A 130 -49.42 -22.70 -13.87
C THR A 130 -48.96 -22.19 -15.23
N THR A 131 -49.89 -22.28 -16.17
CA THR A 131 -49.81 -21.98 -17.60
C THR A 131 -49.45 -20.53 -17.92
N THR A 132 -48.55 -20.38 -18.89
CA THR A 132 -48.58 -19.45 -20.04
C THR A 132 -48.89 -17.97 -19.81
N SER A 133 -47.90 -17.09 -20.06
CA SER A 133 -48.03 -16.07 -21.12
C SER A 133 -46.71 -15.32 -21.35
N VAL A 134 -46.37 -15.19 -22.63
CA VAL A 134 -45.24 -14.45 -23.19
C VAL A 134 -45.51 -12.95 -23.09
N SER A 135 -44.53 -12.18 -22.63
CA SER A 135 -44.37 -10.75 -22.96
C SER A 135 -42.92 -10.31 -22.75
N THR A 136 -42.23 -10.01 -23.84
CA THR A 136 -40.96 -9.29 -23.90
C THR A 136 -41.22 -7.76 -23.87
N PRO A 137 -40.19 -6.91 -23.98
CA PRO A 137 -39.34 -6.41 -22.89
C PRO A 137 -39.60 -4.91 -22.64
N ARG A 138 -39.19 -4.36 -21.49
CA ARG A 138 -39.08 -2.90 -21.34
C ARG A 138 -37.84 -2.49 -20.58
N SER A 139 -36.87 -2.01 -21.34
CA SER A 139 -35.79 -1.15 -20.89
C SER A 139 -36.36 0.12 -20.26
N THR A 140 -35.84 0.49 -19.10
CA THR A 140 -35.93 1.87 -18.62
C THR A 140 -34.64 2.22 -17.89
N THR A 141 -33.78 2.89 -18.63
CA THR A 141 -32.71 3.76 -18.16
C THR A 141 -33.29 4.90 -17.35
N THR A 142 -32.73 5.19 -16.18
CA THR A 142 -32.90 6.50 -15.54
C THR A 142 -31.62 6.86 -14.77
N PRO A 143 -30.82 7.81 -15.26
CA PRO A 143 -29.84 8.50 -14.42
C PRO A 143 -30.56 9.59 -13.62
N THR A 144 -30.30 9.68 -12.33
CA THR A 144 -30.75 10.80 -11.47
C THR A 144 -29.52 11.62 -11.04
N PRO A 145 -29.62 12.95 -11.04
CA PRO A 145 -28.48 13.84 -11.25
C PRO A 145 -27.79 14.29 -9.96
N THR A 146 -26.51 14.61 -10.14
CA THR A 146 -25.66 15.49 -9.33
C THR A 146 -26.35 16.81 -8.97
N PRO A 147 -26.23 17.27 -7.72
CA PRO A 147 -26.32 18.68 -7.40
C PRO A 147 -24.93 19.34 -7.34
N GLU A 148 -24.76 20.36 -8.18
CA GLU A 148 -23.68 21.35 -8.17
C GLU A 148 -23.64 22.16 -6.85
N THR A 149 -22.40 22.47 -6.44
CA THR A 149 -21.82 23.71 -5.87
C THR A 149 -22.73 24.76 -5.18
N PRO A 150 -22.20 25.49 -4.18
CA PRO A 150 -21.46 26.71 -4.55
C PRO A 150 -20.19 26.98 -3.76
N SER A 151 -19.25 27.58 -4.48
CA SER A 151 -18.05 28.27 -4.02
C SER A 151 -18.36 29.27 -2.91
N SER A 152 -17.53 29.27 -1.86
CA SER A 152 -17.41 30.39 -0.95
C SER A 152 -16.06 31.07 -1.18
N THR A 153 -16.13 32.25 -1.79
CA THR A 153 -15.05 33.23 -1.87
C THR A 153 -14.93 33.93 -0.52
N THR A 154 -13.74 33.93 0.07
CA THR A 154 -13.39 34.87 1.16
C THR A 154 -12.10 35.57 0.80
N PRO A 155 -12.10 36.90 0.63
CA PRO A 155 -10.87 37.68 0.57
C PRO A 155 -10.52 38.15 2.00
N THR A 156 -9.35 37.79 2.51
CA THR A 156 -8.84 38.38 3.76
C THR A 156 -7.38 38.79 3.61
N THR A 157 -7.25 40.08 3.28
CA THR A 157 -6.37 41.07 3.89
C THR A 157 -4.89 40.74 4.13
N THR A 158 -4.09 41.38 3.28
CA THR A 158 -2.74 41.90 3.46
C THR A 158 -2.29 42.11 4.91
N THR A 159 -1.14 41.52 5.28
CA THR A 159 -0.25 42.13 6.28
C THR A 159 1.19 42.03 5.77
N THR A 160 1.72 43.18 5.38
CA THR A 160 3.11 43.36 4.95
C THR A 160 3.97 43.55 6.20
N THR A 161 4.81 42.58 6.53
CA THR A 161 5.91 42.79 7.49
C THR A 161 7.23 42.74 6.74
N THR A 162 7.74 43.94 6.48
CA THR A 162 9.08 44.21 5.98
C THR A 162 10.08 44.01 7.11
N THR A 163 10.84 42.92 7.10
CA THR A 163 12.05 42.79 7.92
C THR A 163 13.26 42.69 7.01
N THR A 164 13.86 43.85 6.80
CA THR A 164 15.18 44.05 6.23
C THR A 164 16.21 43.62 7.27
N MET A 165 16.96 42.53 7.01
CA MET A 165 18.21 42.27 7.71
C MET A 165 19.32 41.93 6.72
N THR A 166 20.38 42.71 6.87
CA THR A 166 21.55 42.92 6.03
C THR A 166 22.49 41.70 6.02
N PRO A 167 23.18 41.41 4.90
CA PRO A 167 24.11 40.30 4.81
C PRO A 167 25.42 40.60 5.56
N SER A 168 25.87 39.66 6.41
CA SER A 168 27.14 39.74 7.13
C SER A 168 28.01 38.50 6.83
N THR A 169 29.09 38.70 6.09
CA THR A 169 30.30 37.86 5.99
C THR A 169 31.34 38.66 5.17
N PRO A 170 32.67 38.46 5.31
CA PRO A 170 33.41 37.46 6.10
C PRO A 170 34.44 38.09 7.05
N THR A 171 34.98 37.30 7.98
CA THR A 171 36.24 37.67 8.67
C THR A 171 37.18 36.48 8.73
N THR A 172 38.34 36.68 8.13
CA THR A 172 39.50 35.80 8.07
C THR A 172 40.37 36.05 9.30
N SER A 173 40.74 34.99 10.01
CA SER A 173 41.94 34.86 10.85
C SER A 173 42.19 33.35 10.97
N GLY A 174 43.32 32.79 10.55
CA GLY A 174 44.68 33.27 10.75
C GLY A 174 45.21 32.69 12.06
N SER A 175 45.50 31.38 12.11
CA SER A 175 46.38 30.82 13.12
C SER A 175 47.14 29.61 12.56
N THR A 176 48.42 29.87 12.33
CA THR A 176 49.53 28.94 12.15
C THR A 176 49.72 28.10 13.41
N SER A 177 50.03 26.82 13.27
CA SER A 177 51.05 26.14 14.09
C SER A 177 51.44 24.80 13.47
N GLN A 178 52.74 24.72 13.18
CA GLN A 178 53.49 23.53 12.80
C GLN A 178 53.41 22.45 13.89
N THR A 179 53.30 21.18 13.50
CA THR A 179 54.26 20.14 13.97
C THR A 179 54.22 18.91 13.06
N THR A 180 55.38 18.60 12.49
CA THR A 180 55.79 17.35 11.80
C THR A 180 57.26 17.14 12.22
N PRO A 181 57.88 15.95 12.16
CA PRO A 181 57.41 14.55 12.04
C PRO A 181 57.87 13.71 13.25
N THR A 182 57.59 12.39 13.27
CA THR A 182 58.62 11.32 13.20
C THR A 182 57.95 9.94 13.36
N VAL A 183 58.21 9.08 12.39
CA VAL A 183 58.01 7.62 12.42
C VAL A 183 59.28 6.98 13.00
N PRO A 184 59.16 5.93 13.82
CA PRO A 184 60.05 4.78 13.61
C PRO A 184 59.38 3.40 13.75
N VAL A 185 59.96 2.48 12.96
CA VAL A 185 59.83 1.01 12.87
C VAL A 185 58.69 0.48 12.00
#